data_AF-A0AAX4NFG9-F1
#
_entry.id   AF-A0AAX4NFG9-F1
#
_cell.length_a   1.000
_cell.length_b   1.000
_cell.length_c   1.000
_cell.angle_alpha   90.00
_cell.angle_beta   90.00
_cell.angle_gamma   90.00
#
_symmetry.space_group_name_H-M   'P 1'
#
loop_
_entity.id
_entity.type
_entity.pdbx_description
1 polymer ?
#
loop_
_entity_poly.entity_id
_entity_poly.type
_entity_poly.pdbx_seq_one_letter_code
_entity_poly.pdbx_strand_id
1 'polypeptide(L)'
;MEKTVPDGQRYIKNFILYSALDQPDVDIESYTLTVFGQTGKRLSFTYRELMEMDHISYTKDFHCVTGWSIKDVGWEGVSLKKLIDLAEPKGDPRWVMFHCMDEYSAPVPYEDAMGEDSIVALLMDGKPISQESGFPARPFIPHLYGWKSAKWLNGIEIMQDYEEGYWELRGYHSRGNVWENERFKSLFSRHLKRSPMTKKDK
;
A
#
# COMPACT_ATOMS: atom_id res chain seq x y z
N MET A 1 15.62 -18.50 16.49
CA MET A 1 14.94 -18.98 15.27
C MET A 1 15.40 -18.11 14.13
N GLU A 2 16.08 -18.67 13.15
CA GLU A 2 16.42 -17.97 11.90
C GLU A 2 15.10 -17.55 11.24
N LYS A 3 14.86 -16.24 11.06
CA LYS A 3 13.71 -15.78 10.29
C LYS A 3 13.91 -16.27 8.86
N THR A 4 13.09 -17.22 8.43
CA THR A 4 13.08 -17.71 7.05
C THR A 4 12.68 -16.56 6.14
N VAL A 5 13.49 -16.28 5.11
CA VAL A 5 13.11 -15.35 4.05
C VAL A 5 11.95 -15.96 3.25
N PRO A 6 10.92 -15.20 2.83
CA PRO A 6 9.81 -15.76 2.05
C PRO A 6 10.29 -16.43 0.75
N ASP A 7 9.47 -17.34 0.21
CA ASP A 7 9.84 -18.09 -0.99
C ASP A 7 10.14 -17.17 -2.19
N GLY A 8 11.22 -17.50 -2.90
CA GLY A 8 11.71 -16.70 -4.03
C GLY A 8 12.18 -15.28 -3.65
N GLN A 9 12.57 -15.04 -2.40
CA GLN A 9 13.14 -13.76 -1.94
C GLN A 9 14.58 -13.90 -1.48
N ARG A 10 15.35 -12.81 -1.62
CA ARG A 10 16.69 -12.66 -1.05
C ARG A 10 16.83 -11.31 -0.36
N TYR A 11 17.48 -11.26 0.81
CA TYR A 11 17.78 -9.99 1.43
C TYR A 11 18.86 -9.23 0.64
N ILE A 12 18.63 -7.95 0.43
CA ILE A 12 19.60 -7.01 -0.12
C ILE A 12 19.80 -5.84 0.86
N LYS A 13 20.84 -5.04 0.65
CA LYS A 13 21.21 -3.95 1.57
C LYS A 13 20.39 -2.69 1.38
N ASN A 14 20.09 -2.35 0.12
CA ASN A 14 19.48 -1.08 -0.26
C ASN A 14 18.19 -1.33 -1.03
N PHE A 15 17.19 -0.47 -0.83
CA PHE A 15 15.98 -0.47 -1.63
C PHE A 15 16.31 -0.31 -3.11
N ILE A 16 15.60 -1.07 -3.96
CA ILE A 16 15.50 -0.76 -5.38
C ILE A 16 14.20 0.02 -5.56
N LEU A 17 14.31 1.29 -5.92
CA LEU A 17 13.16 2.18 -6.06
C LEU A 17 12.53 1.98 -7.43
N TYR A 18 11.24 1.64 -7.44
CA TYR A 18 10.43 1.52 -8.65
C TYR A 18 9.35 2.60 -8.63
N SER A 19 9.06 3.18 -9.79
CA SER A 19 7.83 3.91 -10.04
C SER A 19 7.14 3.26 -11.23
N ALA A 20 5.86 2.90 -11.07
CA ALA A 20 5.08 2.34 -12.16
C ALA A 20 4.61 3.43 -13.14
N LEU A 21 4.41 4.64 -12.60
CA LEU A 21 3.95 5.85 -13.27
C LEU A 21 4.88 7.03 -12.91
N ASP A 22 4.57 8.22 -13.39
CA ASP A 22 5.38 9.41 -13.12
C ASP A 22 5.25 9.83 -11.66
N GLN A 23 6.38 10.20 -11.05
CA GLN A 23 6.39 10.71 -9.67
C GLN A 23 5.65 12.05 -9.61
N PRO A 24 4.64 12.20 -8.73
CA PRO A 24 3.89 13.43 -8.59
C PRO A 24 4.75 14.50 -7.91
N ASP A 25 4.46 15.75 -8.24
CA ASP A 25 4.90 16.89 -7.45
C ASP A 25 3.95 17.06 -6.26
N VAL A 26 4.48 16.96 -5.05
CA VAL A 26 3.68 16.94 -3.82
C VAL A 26 3.74 18.31 -3.18
N ASP A 27 2.64 19.06 -3.30
CA ASP A 27 2.39 20.22 -2.47
C ASP A 27 1.78 19.77 -1.13
N ILE A 28 2.60 19.83 -0.07
CA ILE A 28 2.23 19.31 1.24
C ILE A 28 1.12 20.13 1.93
N GLU A 29 0.99 21.42 1.57
CA GLU A 29 -0.01 22.32 2.16
C GLU A 29 -1.42 22.03 1.63
N SER A 30 -1.52 21.51 0.40
CA SER A 30 -2.79 21.09 -0.21
C SER A 30 -3.04 19.59 -0.16
N TYR A 31 -2.06 18.81 0.31
CA TYR A 31 -2.19 17.36 0.44
C TYR A 31 -3.30 16.97 1.43
N THR A 32 -4.14 16.02 1.00
CA THR A 32 -5.13 15.37 1.87
C THR A 32 -5.17 13.86 1.60
N LEU A 33 -5.32 13.09 2.68
CA LEU A 33 -5.69 11.68 2.63
C LEU A 33 -7.18 11.55 2.92
N THR A 34 -7.95 10.98 2.00
CA THR A 34 -9.40 10.85 2.16
C THR A 34 -9.85 9.40 2.35
N VAL A 35 -10.61 9.13 3.41
CA VAL A 35 -11.28 7.85 3.67
C VAL A 35 -12.75 7.96 3.24
N PHE A 36 -13.19 7.06 2.35
CA PHE A 36 -14.51 7.10 1.74
C PHE A 36 -15.00 5.71 1.27
N GLY A 37 -16.10 5.67 0.51
CA GLY A 37 -16.70 4.44 -0.02
C GLY A 37 -17.89 4.03 0.84
N GLN A 38 -17.93 2.77 1.27
CA GLN A 38 -18.94 2.22 2.17
C GLN A 38 -18.74 2.67 3.61
N THR A 39 -18.88 3.98 3.84
CA THR A 39 -18.65 4.63 5.13
C THR A 39 -19.84 5.46 5.56
N GLY A 40 -20.00 5.68 6.87
CA GLY A 40 -20.96 6.62 7.42
C GLY A 40 -20.51 8.07 7.24
N LYS A 41 -19.20 8.29 7.14
CA LYS A 41 -18.58 9.61 6.97
C LYS A 41 -17.47 9.55 5.93
N ARG A 42 -17.42 10.57 5.06
CA ARG A 42 -16.23 10.87 4.27
C ARG A 42 -15.31 11.74 5.11
N LEU A 43 -14.12 11.26 5.42
CA LEU A 43 -13.13 11.97 6.26
C LEU A 43 -11.90 12.30 5.43
N SER A 44 -11.39 13.51 5.59
CA SER A 44 -10.14 13.95 4.95
C SER A 44 -9.19 14.45 6.03
N PHE A 45 -7.92 14.06 5.93
CA PHE A 45 -6.87 14.41 6.86
C PHE A 45 -5.74 15.11 6.10
N THR A 46 -5.32 16.27 6.58
CA THR A 46 -4.08 16.92 6.14
C THR A 46 -2.87 16.12 6.61
N TYR A 47 -1.71 16.35 6.00
CA TYR A 47 -0.47 15.73 6.47
C TYR A 47 -0.15 16.09 7.93
N ARG A 48 -0.42 17.33 8.33
CA ARG A 48 -0.23 17.79 9.69
C ARG A 48 -1.12 17.05 10.68
N GLU A 49 -2.40 16.89 10.38
CA GLU A 49 -3.31 16.13 11.25
C GLU A 49 -2.86 14.67 11.39
N LEU A 50 -2.43 14.03 10.30
CA LEU A 50 -1.90 12.67 10.34
C LEU A 50 -0.67 12.56 11.25
N MET A 51 0.24 13.55 11.21
CA MET A 51 1.43 13.61 12.07
C MET A 51 1.12 13.91 13.54
N GLU A 52 -0.04 14.50 13.85
CA GLU A 52 -0.50 14.80 15.21
C GLU A 52 -1.32 13.64 15.83
N MET A 53 -1.68 12.62 15.04
CA MET A 53 -2.39 11.42 15.52
C MET A 53 -1.45 10.45 16.25
N ASP A 54 -2.03 9.54 17.03
CA ASP A 54 -1.27 8.44 17.65
C ASP A 54 -0.66 7.53 16.58
N HIS A 55 0.66 7.38 16.63
CA HIS A 55 1.41 6.49 15.74
C HIS A 55 1.62 5.11 16.35
N ILE A 56 1.60 4.10 15.47
CA ILE A 56 2.19 2.79 15.74
C ILE A 56 3.60 2.81 15.15
N SER A 57 4.58 2.32 15.90
CA SER A 57 5.98 2.22 15.47
C SER A 57 6.48 0.79 15.69
N TYR A 58 7.05 0.17 14.65
CA TYR A 58 7.58 -1.18 14.72
C TYR A 58 8.69 -1.43 13.68
N THR A 59 9.36 -2.56 13.81
CA THR A 59 10.39 -3.01 12.84
C THR A 59 9.92 -4.27 12.13
N LYS A 60 9.78 -4.20 10.79
CA LYS A 60 9.35 -5.31 9.92
C LYS A 60 10.09 -5.28 8.60
N ASP A 61 10.19 -6.44 7.97
CA ASP A 61 10.85 -6.57 6.67
C ASP A 61 9.97 -6.00 5.56
N PHE A 62 10.61 -5.52 4.49
CA PHE A 62 9.95 -5.14 3.24
C PHE A 62 10.21 -6.21 2.19
N HIS A 63 9.19 -6.57 1.40
CA HIS A 63 9.28 -7.65 0.42
C HIS A 63 8.86 -7.20 -0.98
N CYS A 64 9.79 -7.11 -1.92
CA CYS A 64 9.49 -6.77 -3.30
C CYS A 64 9.09 -7.98 -4.13
N VAL A 65 8.08 -7.84 -4.99
CA VAL A 65 7.66 -8.89 -5.92
C VAL A 65 8.71 -9.27 -6.96
N THR A 66 9.74 -8.46 -7.17
CA THR A 66 10.83 -8.79 -8.10
C THR A 66 11.91 -9.68 -7.48
N GLY A 67 11.71 -10.19 -6.26
CA GLY A 67 12.55 -11.24 -5.68
C GLY A 67 13.62 -10.74 -4.71
N TRP A 68 13.46 -9.54 -4.15
CA TRP A 68 14.32 -9.03 -3.09
C TRP A 68 13.53 -8.54 -1.87
N SER A 69 14.18 -8.56 -0.71
CA SER A 69 13.67 -8.07 0.57
C SER A 69 14.66 -7.13 1.25
N ILE A 70 14.17 -6.22 2.09
CA ILE A 70 14.99 -5.44 3.03
C ILE A 70 14.61 -5.88 4.43
N LYS A 71 15.61 -6.15 5.26
CA LYS A 71 15.42 -6.65 6.61
C LYS A 71 15.32 -5.49 7.59
N ASP A 72 14.53 -5.69 8.65
CA ASP A 72 14.54 -4.84 9.84
C ASP A 72 14.33 -3.34 9.53
N VAL A 73 13.35 -3.03 8.67
CA VAL A 73 12.98 -1.65 8.33
C VAL A 73 12.09 -1.08 9.45
N GLY A 74 12.42 0.11 9.94
CA GLY A 74 11.59 0.84 10.90
C GLY A 74 10.41 1.51 10.18
N TRP A 75 9.19 1.21 10.62
CA TRP A 75 7.96 1.77 10.07
C TRP A 75 7.19 2.48 11.17
N GLU A 76 6.69 3.67 10.86
CA GLU A 76 5.87 4.42 11.78
C GLU A 76 4.80 5.24 11.06
N GLY A 77 3.60 5.27 11.64
CA GLY A 77 2.49 6.06 11.14
C GLY A 77 1.16 5.67 11.78
N VAL A 78 0.06 6.10 11.16
CA VAL A 78 -1.29 5.96 11.73
C VAL A 78 -1.86 4.59 11.40
N SER A 79 -2.53 3.94 12.36
CA SER A 79 -3.24 2.67 12.12
C SER A 79 -4.30 2.80 11.01
N LEU A 80 -4.25 1.92 10.01
CA LEU A 80 -5.29 1.84 8.97
C LEU A 80 -6.64 1.53 9.59
N LYS A 81 -6.68 0.57 10.53
CA LYS A 81 -7.86 0.23 11.31
C LYS A 81 -8.48 1.45 11.99
N LYS A 82 -7.66 2.29 12.62
CA LYS A 82 -8.14 3.51 13.29
C LYS A 82 -8.80 4.49 12.32
N LEU A 83 -8.16 4.74 11.17
CA LEU A 83 -8.69 5.65 10.14
C LEU A 83 -10.02 5.13 9.56
N ILE A 84 -10.07 3.82 9.27
CA ILE A 84 -11.27 3.15 8.77
C ILE A 84 -12.39 3.21 9.82
N ASP A 85 -12.13 2.85 11.07
CA ASP A 85 -13.11 2.88 12.16
C ASP A 85 -13.71 4.28 12.37
N LEU A 86 -12.89 5.33 12.27
CA LEU A 86 -13.35 6.73 12.37
C LEU A 86 -14.35 7.11 11.27
N ALA A 87 -14.21 6.53 10.07
CA ALA A 87 -15.13 6.74 8.96
C ALA A 87 -16.47 5.98 9.12
N GLU A 88 -16.60 5.14 10.15
CA GLU A 88 -17.78 4.33 10.46
C GLU A 88 -18.20 3.42 9.29
N PRO A 89 -17.42 2.36 8.96
CA PRO A 89 -17.71 1.49 7.84
C PRO A 89 -19.14 0.90 7.93
N LYS A 90 -19.80 0.75 6.78
CA LYS A 90 -21.19 0.27 6.68
C LYS A 90 -21.27 -0.98 5.79
N GLY A 91 -22.31 -1.78 5.99
CA GLY A 91 -22.55 -2.98 5.18
C GLY A 91 -21.63 -4.13 5.54
N ASP A 92 -21.13 -4.83 4.51
CA ASP A 92 -20.21 -5.97 4.61
C ASP A 92 -18.95 -5.67 3.77
N PRO A 93 -18.08 -4.74 4.21
CA PRO A 93 -16.88 -4.37 3.46
C PRO A 93 -15.90 -5.54 3.40
N ARG A 94 -15.41 -5.85 2.21
CA ARG A 94 -14.48 -6.96 1.95
C ARG A 94 -13.16 -6.52 1.35
N TRP A 95 -13.10 -5.30 0.84
CA TRP A 95 -11.92 -4.74 0.19
C TRP A 95 -11.67 -3.29 0.61
N VAL A 96 -10.41 -2.89 0.53
CA VAL A 96 -9.96 -1.51 0.57
C VAL A 96 -9.20 -1.23 -0.71
N MET A 97 -9.58 -0.20 -1.47
CA MET A 97 -8.79 0.32 -2.57
C MET A 97 -7.94 1.49 -2.08
N PHE A 98 -6.63 1.38 -2.24
CA PHE A 98 -5.72 2.49 -2.09
C PHE A 98 -5.63 3.27 -3.40
N HIS A 99 -5.80 4.59 -3.32
CA HIS A 99 -5.67 5.52 -4.44
C HIS A 99 -4.47 6.43 -4.22
N CYS A 100 -3.75 6.73 -5.29
CA CYS A 100 -2.53 7.53 -5.25
C CYS A 100 -2.60 8.75 -6.17
N MET A 101 -1.77 9.74 -5.86
CA MET A 101 -1.68 10.99 -6.64
C MET A 101 -1.20 10.79 -8.09
N ASP A 102 -0.49 9.69 -8.37
CA ASP A 102 0.01 9.33 -9.69
C ASP A 102 -0.96 8.46 -10.51
N GLU A 103 -2.23 8.35 -10.08
CA GLU A 103 -3.26 7.46 -10.64
C GLU A 103 -3.01 5.96 -10.40
N TYR A 104 -2.01 5.61 -9.58
CA TYR A 104 -1.82 4.25 -9.15
C TYR A 104 -2.93 3.84 -8.19
N SER A 105 -3.35 2.58 -8.27
CA SER A 105 -4.31 1.99 -7.34
C SER A 105 -3.92 0.56 -6.96
N ALA A 106 -4.24 0.17 -5.72
CA ALA A 106 -3.99 -1.17 -5.22
C ALA A 106 -5.10 -1.63 -4.27
N PRO A 107 -5.87 -2.69 -4.61
CA PRO A 107 -6.83 -3.29 -3.72
C PRO A 107 -6.12 -4.17 -2.70
N VAL A 108 -6.64 -4.24 -1.48
CA VAL A 108 -6.27 -5.23 -0.47
C VAL A 108 -7.54 -5.79 0.21
N PRO A 109 -7.53 -7.04 0.70
CA PRO A 109 -8.62 -7.54 1.52
C PRO A 109 -8.83 -6.65 2.75
N TYR A 110 -10.09 -6.40 3.09
CA TYR A 110 -10.45 -5.57 4.23
C TYR A 110 -9.84 -6.10 5.53
N GLU A 111 -9.84 -7.42 5.72
CA GLU A 111 -9.20 -8.08 6.88
C GLU A 111 -7.69 -7.77 7.01
N ASP A 112 -6.97 -7.71 5.89
CA ASP A 112 -5.54 -7.40 5.89
C ASP A 112 -5.32 -5.92 6.24
N ALA A 113 -6.17 -5.01 5.74
CA ALA A 113 -6.12 -3.58 6.09
C ALA A 113 -6.47 -3.31 7.57
N MET A 114 -7.25 -4.19 8.20
CA MET A 114 -7.68 -4.09 9.60
C MET A 114 -6.70 -4.75 10.59
N GLY A 115 -5.58 -5.31 10.10
CA GLY A 115 -4.55 -5.93 10.93
C GLY A 115 -3.86 -4.95 11.88
N GLU A 116 -3.31 -5.47 12.99
CA GLU A 116 -2.65 -4.66 14.03
C GLU A 116 -1.40 -3.91 13.52
N ASP A 117 -0.64 -4.56 12.64
CA ASP A 117 0.54 -3.98 12.02
C ASP A 117 0.20 -3.21 10.72
N SER A 118 -1.08 -3.03 10.36
CA SER A 118 -1.46 -2.35 9.13
C SER A 118 -1.56 -0.83 9.36
N ILE A 119 -0.69 -0.06 8.70
CA ILE A 119 -0.56 1.38 8.92
C ILE A 119 -0.59 2.18 7.62
N VAL A 120 -0.95 3.45 7.72
CA VAL A 120 -0.52 4.50 6.79
C VAL A 120 0.82 5.01 7.32
N ALA A 121 1.91 4.51 6.75
CA ALA A 121 3.25 4.91 7.12
C ALA A 121 3.51 6.35 6.67
N LEU A 122 4.08 7.13 7.59
CA LEU A 122 4.52 8.52 7.40
C LEU A 122 6.04 8.64 7.58
N LEU A 123 6.61 7.77 8.43
CA LEU A 123 8.03 7.68 8.70
C LEU A 123 8.57 6.30 8.33
N MET A 124 9.81 6.30 7.85
CA MET A 124 10.62 5.11 7.58
C MET A 124 12.02 5.34 8.14
N ASP A 125 12.50 4.41 8.97
CA ASP A 125 13.78 4.49 9.69
C ASP A 125 13.95 5.81 10.48
N GLY A 126 12.89 6.23 11.18
CA GLY A 126 12.88 7.40 12.06
C GLY A 126 12.89 8.75 11.34
N LYS A 127 12.69 8.76 10.03
CA LYS A 127 12.60 9.99 9.22
C LYS A 127 11.30 10.00 8.42
N PRO A 128 10.76 11.17 8.05
CA PRO A 128 9.69 11.24 7.06
C PRO A 128 10.07 10.44 5.81
N ILE A 129 9.11 9.70 5.25
CA ILE A 129 9.32 8.93 4.02
C ILE A 129 9.89 9.86 2.94
N SER A 130 10.87 9.40 2.16
CA SER A 130 11.41 10.21 1.06
C SER A 130 10.43 10.34 -0.10
N GLN A 131 10.57 11.36 -0.93
CA GLN A 131 9.71 11.55 -2.10
C GLN A 131 9.65 10.32 -3.01
N GLU A 132 10.81 9.69 -3.27
CA GLU A 132 10.91 8.49 -4.12
C GLU A 132 10.25 7.25 -3.47
N SER A 133 10.22 7.22 -2.13
CA SER A 133 9.62 6.16 -1.32
C SER A 133 8.13 6.35 -1.08
N GLY A 134 7.55 7.48 -1.51
CA GLY A 134 6.12 7.76 -1.48
C GLY A 134 5.69 8.84 -0.49
N PHE A 135 6.56 9.79 -0.12
CA PHE A 135 6.15 10.97 0.64
C PHE A 135 4.89 11.59 0.02
N PRO A 136 3.85 11.93 0.81
CA PRO A 136 3.89 12.06 2.26
C PRO A 136 3.44 10.80 3.03
N ALA A 137 2.78 9.86 2.35
CA ALA A 137 2.20 8.69 2.99
C ALA A 137 2.12 7.49 2.04
N ARG A 138 2.20 6.29 2.62
CA ARG A 138 1.91 5.02 1.93
C ARG A 138 1.27 4.02 2.89
N PRO A 139 0.36 3.13 2.43
CA PRO A 139 -0.06 2.02 3.26
C PRO A 139 1.10 1.04 3.39
N PHE A 140 1.28 0.44 4.56
CA PHE A 140 2.23 -0.63 4.78
C PHE A 140 1.57 -1.76 5.57
N ILE A 141 1.60 -2.95 4.98
CA ILE A 141 1.01 -4.18 5.50
C ILE A 141 2.10 -5.25 5.39
N PRO A 142 2.78 -5.63 6.49
CA PRO A 142 4.05 -6.35 6.42
C PRO A 142 4.05 -7.68 5.67
N HIS A 143 2.93 -8.41 5.68
CA HIS A 143 2.80 -9.71 5.02
C HIS A 143 2.43 -9.61 3.54
N LEU A 144 2.24 -8.41 2.99
CA LEU A 144 1.95 -8.22 1.56
C LEU A 144 3.19 -7.77 0.79
N TYR A 145 3.26 -8.14 -0.48
CA TYR A 145 4.30 -7.64 -1.38
C TYR A 145 4.22 -6.12 -1.58
N GLY A 146 5.38 -5.51 -1.82
CA GLY A 146 5.54 -4.07 -1.90
C GLY A 146 4.74 -3.33 -2.99
N TRP A 147 4.14 -4.02 -3.96
CA TRP A 147 3.22 -3.35 -4.90
C TRP A 147 1.88 -2.99 -4.24
N LYS A 148 1.48 -3.70 -3.19
CA LYS A 148 0.31 -3.34 -2.38
C LYS A 148 0.54 -2.11 -1.52
N SER A 149 1.81 -1.83 -1.20
CA SER A 149 2.22 -0.65 -0.46
C SER A 149 2.34 0.56 -1.40
N ALA A 150 1.18 1.07 -1.81
CA ALA A 150 1.02 2.11 -2.82
C ALA A 150 1.66 3.46 -2.40
N LYS A 151 2.52 4.05 -3.24
CA LYS A 151 3.24 5.29 -2.93
C LYS A 151 2.39 6.53 -3.22
N TRP A 152 2.60 7.64 -2.50
CA TRP A 152 1.85 8.89 -2.71
C TRP A 152 0.34 8.73 -2.47
N LEU A 153 -0.02 8.01 -1.40
CA LEU A 153 -1.40 7.68 -1.05
C LEU A 153 -2.22 8.96 -0.81
N ASN A 154 -3.38 9.10 -1.46
CA ASN A 154 -4.32 10.20 -1.23
C ASN A 154 -5.77 9.72 -0.98
N GLY A 155 -6.06 8.43 -1.15
CA GLY A 155 -7.39 7.88 -0.93
C GLY A 155 -7.39 6.47 -0.35
N ILE A 156 -8.33 6.20 0.55
CA ILE A 156 -8.65 4.89 1.10
C ILE A 156 -10.15 4.70 0.88
N GLU A 157 -10.51 3.85 -0.07
CA GLU A 157 -11.90 3.55 -0.40
C GLU A 157 -12.28 2.18 0.16
N ILE A 158 -13.33 2.14 0.97
CA ILE A 158 -13.86 0.91 1.56
C ILE A 158 -14.95 0.37 0.63
N MET A 159 -14.84 -0.90 0.24
CA MET A 159 -15.67 -1.53 -0.80
C MET A 159 -16.13 -2.92 -0.36
N GLN A 160 -17.29 -3.33 -0.88
CA GLN A 160 -17.78 -4.71 -0.74
C GLN A 160 -17.29 -5.60 -1.88
N ASP A 161 -17.40 -5.10 -3.11
CA ASP A 161 -17.03 -5.85 -4.30
C ASP A 161 -15.57 -5.64 -4.67
N TYR A 162 -14.96 -6.65 -5.28
CA TYR A 162 -13.58 -6.58 -5.72
C TYR A 162 -13.47 -5.77 -7.01
N GLU A 163 -12.54 -4.82 -7.03
CA GLU A 163 -12.11 -4.11 -8.23
C GLU A 163 -10.60 -4.25 -8.43
N GLU A 164 -10.18 -4.30 -9.68
CA GLU A 164 -8.76 -4.46 -10.02
C GLU A 164 -8.00 -3.12 -9.92
N GLY A 165 -6.86 -3.14 -9.24
CA GLY A 165 -5.90 -2.05 -9.26
C GLY A 165 -4.93 -2.13 -10.44
N TYR A 166 -3.89 -1.30 -10.37
CA TYR A 166 -2.93 -1.15 -11.47
C TYR A 166 -2.23 -2.45 -11.85
N TRP A 167 -1.64 -3.17 -10.89
CA TRP A 167 -0.93 -4.42 -11.18
C TRP A 167 -1.88 -5.61 -11.31
N GLU A 168 -3.04 -5.56 -10.67
CA GLU A 168 -4.04 -6.60 -10.76
C GLU A 168 -4.56 -6.72 -12.20
N LEU A 169 -4.83 -5.59 -12.87
CA LEU A 169 -5.13 -5.54 -14.31
C LEU A 169 -4.04 -6.18 -15.18
N ARG A 170 -2.81 -6.26 -14.66
CA ARG A 170 -1.63 -6.83 -15.34
C ARG A 170 -1.31 -8.26 -14.88
N GLY A 171 -2.24 -8.91 -14.19
CA GLY A 171 -2.16 -10.32 -13.81
C GLY A 171 -1.52 -10.59 -12.45
N TYR A 172 -1.26 -9.57 -11.63
CA TYR A 172 -0.79 -9.73 -10.26
C TYR A 172 -1.93 -10.15 -9.33
N HIS A 173 -1.60 -10.88 -8.27
CA HIS A 173 -2.59 -11.45 -7.36
C HIS A 173 -3.41 -10.37 -6.63
N SER A 174 -4.69 -10.66 -6.37
CA SER A 174 -5.61 -9.72 -5.72
C SER A 174 -5.21 -9.39 -4.28
N ARG A 175 -4.69 -10.36 -3.52
CA ARG A 175 -4.20 -10.18 -2.14
C ARG A 175 -2.71 -9.86 -2.06
N GLY A 176 -1.85 -10.74 -2.57
CA GLY A 176 -0.42 -10.46 -2.67
C GLY A 176 0.36 -10.81 -1.40
N ASN A 177 -0.05 -11.85 -0.67
CA ASN A 177 0.65 -12.36 0.49
C ASN A 177 2.02 -12.95 0.11
N VAL A 178 3.07 -12.45 0.76
CA VAL A 178 4.46 -12.82 0.49
C VAL A 178 4.78 -14.26 0.88
N TRP A 179 4.19 -14.75 1.97
CA TRP A 179 4.48 -16.07 2.55
C TRP A 179 3.81 -17.20 1.77
N GLU A 180 2.67 -16.89 1.15
CA GLU A 180 1.91 -17.79 0.27
C GLU A 180 2.37 -17.71 -1.20
N ASN A 181 3.42 -16.93 -1.49
CA ASN A 181 3.96 -16.69 -2.83
C ASN A 181 2.89 -16.22 -3.84
N GLU A 182 1.94 -15.40 -3.39
CA GLU A 182 0.83 -14.88 -4.18
C GLU A 182 1.28 -13.76 -5.13
N ARG A 183 2.19 -14.03 -6.06
CA ARG A 183 2.70 -13.01 -7.00
C ARG A 183 1.73 -12.72 -8.14
N PHE A 184 1.07 -13.75 -8.65
CA PHE A 184 0.26 -13.68 -9.87
C PHE A 184 -1.08 -14.42 -9.71
N LYS A 185 -2.11 -14.00 -10.44
CA LYS A 185 -3.45 -14.64 -10.42
C LYS A 185 -3.44 -16.07 -10.92
N SER A 186 -2.54 -16.39 -11.84
CA SER A 186 -2.40 -17.73 -12.41
C SER A 186 -0.98 -17.95 -12.92
N LEU A 187 -0.59 -19.22 -13.12
CA LEU A 187 0.68 -19.59 -13.75
C LEU A 187 0.80 -19.03 -15.18
N PHE A 188 -0.31 -18.84 -15.89
CA PHE A 188 -0.34 -18.25 -17.24
C PHE A 188 -0.07 -16.74 -17.22
N SER A 189 -0.48 -16.04 -16.16
CA SER A 189 -0.28 -14.59 -16.00
C SER A 189 1.21 -14.20 -15.91
N ARG A 190 2.12 -15.15 -15.67
CA ARG A 190 3.57 -14.92 -15.67
C ARG A 190 4.08 -14.33 -16.99
N HIS A 191 3.40 -14.58 -18.11
CA HIS A 191 3.85 -14.27 -19.48
C HIS A 191 3.11 -13.08 -20.16
N LEU A 192 2.21 -12.38 -19.47
CA LEU A 192 1.54 -11.19 -20.03
C LEU A 192 2.55 -10.04 -20.25
N LYS A 193 2.48 -9.37 -21.42
CA LYS A 193 3.31 -8.19 -21.74
C LYS A 193 2.98 -7.05 -20.78
N ARG A 194 4.02 -6.50 -20.15
CA ARG A 194 3.95 -5.58 -18.99
C ARG A 194 4.12 -4.10 -19.37
N SER A 195 3.60 -3.69 -20.51
CA SER A 195 3.68 -2.28 -20.90
C SER A 195 2.74 -1.42 -20.05
N PRO A 196 3.10 -0.18 -19.70
CA PRO A 196 2.15 0.78 -19.12
C PRO A 196 1.01 1.00 -20.12
N MET A 197 -0.25 0.92 -19.66
CA MET A 197 -1.39 1.42 -20.44
C MET A 197 -1.13 2.88 -20.78
N THR A 198 -1.21 3.20 -22.05
CA THR A 198 -1.13 4.60 -22.48
C THR A 198 -2.52 5.22 -22.38
N LYS A 199 -2.61 6.56 -22.30
CA LYS A 199 -3.89 7.29 -22.26
C LYS A 199 -4.85 6.99 -23.43
N LYS A 200 -4.46 6.17 -24.40
CA LYS A 200 -5.29 5.74 -25.55
C LYS A 200 -6.16 4.51 -25.29
N ASP A 201 -6.00 3.86 -24.13
CA ASP A 201 -6.74 2.62 -23.80
C ASP A 201 -7.94 2.86 -22.85
N LYS A 202 -8.37 4.12 -22.69
CA LYS A 202 -9.62 4.53 -22.00
C LYS A 202 -10.68 4.95 -23.02
#